data_AF-A0A1B3B2K3-F1
#
_entry.id   AF-A0A1B3B2K3-F1
#
_cell.length_a   1.000
_cell.length_b   1.000
_cell.length_c   1.000
_cell.angle_alpha   90.00
_cell.angle_beta   90.00
_cell.angle_gamma   90.00
#
_symmetry.space_group_name_H-M   'P 1'
#
loop_
_entity.id
_entity.type
_entity.pdbx_description
1 polymer ?
#
loop_
_entity_poly.entity_id
_entity_poly.type
_entity_poly.pdbx_seq_one_letter_code
_entity_poly.pdbx_strand_id
1 'polypeptide(L)' 'QLTEGLPGDNVGFNVKNVSVKDIRRGNVAGDSKNDPPAGAASFNAQVIVLNHPGQVGAGYAPVLDCHTAHIACKFSEI' A
#
# COMPACT_ATOMS: atom_id res chain seq x y z
N GLN A 1 7.82 -20.06 18.76
CA GLN A 1 7.93 -18.93 17.82
C GLN A 1 8.44 -19.49 16.50
N LEU A 2 7.94 -19.02 15.35
CA LEU A 2 8.46 -19.44 14.05
C LEU A 2 9.91 -18.94 13.89
N THR A 3 10.77 -19.76 13.29
CA THR A 3 12.19 -19.41 13.04
C THR A 3 12.33 -18.40 11.92
N GLU A 4 11.48 -18.51 10.90
CA GLU A 4 11.39 -17.62 9.75
C GLU A 4 9.92 -17.56 9.29
N GLY A 5 9.57 -16.52 8.54
CA GLY A 5 8.30 -16.43 7.82
C GLY A 5 8.57 -16.46 6.32
N LEU A 6 7.84 -17.30 5.60
CA LEU A 6 7.99 -17.47 4.15
C LEU A 6 6.85 -16.75 3.41
N PRO A 7 6.98 -16.49 2.10
CA PRO A 7 5.91 -15.88 1.32
C PRO A 7 4.60 -16.65 1.43
N GLY A 8 3.53 -15.98 1.87
CA GLY A 8 2.21 -16.56 2.11
C GLY A 8 1.84 -16.75 3.58
N ASP A 9 2.81 -16.68 4.50
CA ASP A 9 2.54 -16.81 5.93
C ASP A 9 1.87 -15.55 6.52
N ASN A 10 0.82 -15.76 7.32
CA ASN A 10 0.23 -14.70 8.14
C ASN A 10 0.87 -14.69 9.53
N VAL A 11 1.72 -13.71 9.80
CA VAL A 11 2.55 -13.65 11.00
C VAL A 11 2.36 -12.35 11.78
N GLY A 12 2.46 -12.46 13.11
CA GLY A 12 2.73 -11.33 13.99
C GLY A 12 4.19 -11.39 14.43
N PHE A 13 4.89 -10.26 14.42
CA PHE A 13 6.26 -10.14 14.92
C PHE A 13 6.37 -8.98 15.90
N ASN A 14 7.29 -9.11 16.86
CA ASN A 14 7.49 -8.11 17.91
C ASN A 14 8.66 -7.18 17.55
N VAL A 15 8.46 -5.87 17.69
CA VAL A 15 9.49 -4.84 17.50
C VAL A 15 9.67 -4.03 18.77
N LYS A 16 10.91 -3.60 19.04
CA LYS A 16 11.23 -2.75 20.20
C LYS A 16 11.33 -1.29 19.77
N ASN A 17 11.06 -0.37 20.69
CA ASN A 17 11.22 1.07 20.51
C ASN A 17 10.36 1.69 19.39
N VAL A 18 9.23 1.07 19.05
CA VAL A 18 8.25 1.61 18.10
C VAL A 18 6.90 1.72 18.81
N SER A 19 6.28 2.89 18.78
CA SER A 19 4.96 3.08 19.36
C SER A 19 3.87 2.56 18.43
N VAL A 20 2.78 2.04 18.99
CA VAL A 20 1.57 1.67 18.22
C VAL A 20 0.94 2.87 17.50
N LYS A 21 1.30 4.10 17.88
CA LYS A 21 0.85 5.33 17.21
C LYS A 21 1.65 5.66 15.96
N ASP A 22 2.86 5.11 15.82
CA ASP A 22 3.78 5.42 14.72
C ASP A 22 3.55 4.50 13.51
N ILE A 23 2.85 3.39 13.72
CA ILE A 23 2.54 2.40 12.69
C ILE A 23 1.03 2.18 12.60
N ARG A 24 0.54 1.90 11.39
CA ARG A 24 -0.88 1.62 11.14
C ARG A 24 -1.06 0.63 10.00
N ARG A 25 -2.27 0.09 9.88
CA ARG A 25 -2.68 -0.71 8.71
C ARG A 25 -2.39 0.07 7.42
N GLY A 26 -1.84 -0.61 6.42
CA GLY A 26 -1.39 -0.01 5.17
C GLY A 26 0.09 0.38 5.14
N ASN A 27 0.81 0.37 6.27
CA ASN A 27 2.26 0.43 6.24
C ASN A 27 2.88 -0.88 5.76
N VAL A 28 4.07 -0.79 5.16
CA VAL A 28 4.84 -1.92 4.63
C VAL A 28 6.13 -2.03 5.43
N ALA A 29 6.38 -3.20 6.01
CA ALA A 29 7.63 -3.52 6.70
C ALA A 29 8.58 -4.24 5.74
N GLY A 30 9.87 -3.92 5.79
CA GLY A 30 10.91 -4.58 5.00
C GLY A 30 12.28 -4.44 5.65
N ASP A 31 13.26 -5.17 5.13
CA ASP A 31 14.63 -5.15 5.66
C ASP A 31 15.35 -3.86 5.25
N SER A 32 15.82 -3.11 6.25
CA SER A 32 16.67 -1.93 6.08
C SER A 32 17.91 -2.14 5.20
N LYS A 33 18.40 -3.37 5.07
CA LYS A 33 19.63 -3.71 4.35
C LYS A 33 19.40 -4.26 2.95
N ASN A 34 18.15 -4.51 2.56
CA ASN A 34 17.82 -5.13 1.29
C ASN A 34 16.58 -4.46 0.69
N ASP A 35 16.82 -3.40 -0.08
CA ASP A 35 15.80 -2.59 -0.76
C ASP A 35 14.62 -2.21 0.17
N PRO A 36 14.86 -1.36 1.18
CA PRO A 36 13.83 -1.01 2.14
C PRO A 36 12.64 -0.33 1.45
N PRO A 37 11.40 -0.64 1.87
CA PRO A 37 10.21 -0.04 1.27
C PRO A 37 10.19 1.48 1.51
N ALA A 38 9.80 2.22 0.47
CA ALA A 38 9.65 3.67 0.52
C ALA A 38 8.22 4.09 0.16
N GLY A 39 7.79 5.23 0.68
CA GLY A 39 6.51 5.82 0.31
C GLY A 39 6.53 6.31 -1.15
N ALA A 40 5.45 6.06 -1.88
CA ALA A 40 5.29 6.58 -3.24
C ALA A 40 4.62 7.95 -3.21
N ALA A 41 5.25 8.96 -3.83
CA ALA A 41 4.62 10.27 -4.06
C ALA A 41 3.60 10.23 -5.20
N SER A 42 3.90 9.46 -6.24
CA SER A 42 3.04 9.17 -7.39
C SER A 42 3.49 7.85 -8.03
N PHE A 43 2.64 7.25 -8.85
CA PHE A 43 2.97 6.07 -9.63
C PHE A 43 2.16 6.03 -10.92
N ASN A 44 2.70 5.38 -11.94
CA ASN A 44 1.99 5.09 -13.17
C ASN A 44 1.43 3.67 -13.09
N ALA A 45 0.20 3.48 -13.54
CA ALA A 45 -0.43 2.16 -13.57
C ALA A 45 -1.28 2.02 -14.82
N GLN A 46 -1.38 0.79 -15.31
CA GLN A 46 -2.36 0.44 -16.32
C GLN A 46 -3.70 0.17 -15.62
N VAL A 47 -4.76 0.82 -16.09
CA VAL A 47 -6.09 0.73 -15.50
C VAL A 47 -7.07 0.17 -16.52
N ILE A 48 -7.93 -0.76 -16.08
CA ILE A 48 -9.09 -1.22 -16.83
C ILE A 48 -10.33 -0.66 -16.15
N VAL A 49 -11.11 0.14 -16.88
CA VAL A 49 -12.37 0.71 -16.38
C VAL A 49 -13.47 -0.34 -16.55
N LEU A 50 -14.11 -0.72 -15.45
CA LEU A 50 -15.27 -1.61 -15.45
C LEU A 50 -16.55 -0.84 -15.80
N ASN A 51 -17.66 -1.55 -15.99
CA ASN A 51 -18.95 -0.91 -16.27
C ASN A 51 -19.35 0.05 -15.14
N HIS A 52 -19.30 1.33 -15.42
CA HIS A 52 -19.53 2.41 -14.47
C HIS A 52 -20.39 3.50 -15.15
N PRO A 53 -21.46 4.00 -14.50
CA PRO A 53 -22.37 4.97 -15.12
C PRO A 53 -21.75 6.37 -15.33
N GLY A 54 -20.59 6.64 -14.74
CA GLY A 54 -19.88 7.90 -14.84
C GLY A 54 -18.72 7.90 -15.84
N GLN A 55 -18.04 9.04 -15.92
CA GLN A 55 -16.82 9.22 -16.72
C GLN A 55 -15.62 9.36 -15.80
N VAL A 56 -14.48 8.82 -16.22
CA VAL A 56 -13.19 8.97 -15.53
C VAL A 56 -12.32 9.93 -16.34
N GLY A 57 -11.79 10.96 -15.69
CA GLY A 57 -10.95 11.97 -16.31
C GLY A 57 -9.85 12.43 -15.36
N ALA A 58 -8.91 13.24 -15.87
CA ALA A 58 -7.88 13.87 -15.05
C ALA A 58 -8.52 14.66 -13.90
N GLY A 59 -8.04 14.40 -12.69
CA GLY A 59 -8.57 14.96 -11.45
C GLY A 59 -9.55 14.05 -10.70
N TYR A 60 -10.02 12.94 -11.30
CA TYR A 60 -10.81 11.94 -10.59
C TYR A 60 -10.00 11.36 -9.42
N ALA A 61 -10.59 11.32 -8.23
CA ALA A 61 -9.90 10.93 -6.99
C ALA A 61 -10.64 9.83 -6.22
N PRO A 62 -10.73 8.61 -6.77
CA PRO A 62 -11.35 7.49 -6.08
C PRO A 62 -10.48 7.00 -4.91
N VAL A 63 -11.07 6.18 -4.05
CA VAL A 63 -10.30 5.39 -3.09
C VAL A 63 -9.73 4.17 -3.79
N LEU A 64 -8.43 3.93 -3.59
CA LEU A 64 -7.72 2.76 -4.09
C LEU A 64 -7.43 1.84 -2.91
N ASP A 65 -7.78 0.57 -3.12
CA ASP A 65 -7.31 -0.52 -2.28
C ASP A 65 -6.06 -1.13 -2.92
N CYS A 66 -4.95 -1.11 -2.18
CA CYS A 66 -3.69 -1.69 -2.60
C CYS A 66 -3.07 -2.44 -1.42
N HIS A 67 -2.96 -3.76 -1.52
CA HIS A 67 -2.57 -4.64 -0.41
C HIS A 67 -3.50 -4.44 0.81
N THR A 68 -2.96 -3.87 1.91
CA THR A 68 -3.76 -3.52 3.10
C THR A 68 -4.01 -2.03 3.23
N ALA A 69 -3.50 -1.21 2.30
CA ALA A 69 -3.71 0.23 2.26
C ALA A 69 -5.04 0.57 1.59
N HIS A 70 -5.69 1.61 2.12
CA HIS A 70 -6.98 2.12 1.66
C HIS A 70 -6.88 3.65 1.65
N ILE A 71 -6.60 4.23 0.48
CA ILE A 71 -6.20 5.65 0.35
C ILE A 71 -6.84 6.24 -0.91
N ALA A 72 -7.34 7.48 -0.81
CA ALA A 72 -7.77 8.24 -1.98
C ALA A 72 -6.57 8.68 -2.82
N CYS A 73 -6.54 8.32 -4.11
CA CYS A 73 -5.49 8.75 -5.03
C CYS A 73 -6.12 9.50 -6.20
N LYS A 74 -5.47 10.59 -6.62
CA LYS A 74 -5.91 11.41 -7.74
C LYS A 74 -5.28 10.90 -9.04
N PHE A 75 -6.09 10.75 -10.08
CA PHE A 75 -5.64 10.51 -11.44
C PHE A 75 -5.09 11.84 -11.96
N SER A 76 -3.78 12.02 -11.91
CA SER A 76 -3.12 13.29 -12.30
C SER A 76 -3.13 13.51 -13.81
N GLU A 77 -2.92 12.44 -14.55
CA GLU A 77 -2.86 12.37 -16.01
C GLU A 77 -3.45 11.02 -16.48
N ILE A 78 -3.99 10.97 -17.71
CA ILE A 78 -4.59 9.78 -18.35
C ILE A 78 -4.18 9.76 -19.81
#